data_AF-A0A9D8GCU1-F1
#
_entry.id   AF-A0A9D8GCU1-F1
#
_cell.length_a   1.000
_cell.length_b   1.000
_cell.length_c   1.000
_cell.angle_alpha   90.00
_cell.angle_beta   90.00
_cell.angle_gamma   90.00
#
_symmetry.space_group_name_H-M   'P 1'
#
loop_
_entity.id
_entity.type
_entity.pdbx_description
1 polymer ?
#
loop_
_entity_poly.entity_id
_entity_poly.type
_entity_poly.pdbx_seq_one_letter_code
_entity_poly.pdbx_strand_id
1 'polypeptide(L)'
;LSLHGAKNFPFTKEASDSDWPLEDGTGDDAYLACLQEALSEVSRRFRADWVLYIAGADVFAGDRLGRLALSKDGISMRDRMVFDWCSDRGLPCVVTMGGGYASPIDDTIEIHVKTIRLATKAASQHRARIEAY
;
A
#
# COMPACT_ATOMS: atom_id res chain seq x y z
N LEU A 1 -4.72 -6.20 -7.49
CA LEU A 1 -3.69 -5.15 -7.65
C LEU A 1 -2.47 -5.54 -6.83
N SER A 2 -1.31 -5.64 -7.47
CA SER A 2 -0.03 -5.95 -6.82
C SER A 2 1.06 -5.01 -7.32
N LEU A 3 1.55 -4.11 -6.47
CA LEU A 3 2.80 -3.36 -6.72
C LEU A 3 3.93 -4.08 -5.99
N HIS A 4 4.92 -4.58 -6.72
CA HIS A 4 5.94 -5.43 -6.14
C HIS A 4 7.30 -5.26 -6.81
N GLY A 5 8.38 -5.52 -6.08
CA GLY A 5 9.71 -5.60 -6.69
C GLY A 5 9.77 -6.74 -7.70
N ALA A 6 10.12 -6.44 -8.95
CA ALA A 6 10.15 -7.40 -10.06
C ALA A 6 11.03 -8.61 -9.75
N LYS A 7 12.11 -8.40 -8.98
CA LYS A 7 13.09 -9.41 -8.58
C LYS A 7 12.95 -9.86 -7.11
N ASN A 8 11.90 -9.45 -6.40
CA ASN A 8 11.61 -9.95 -5.05
C ASN A 8 11.18 -11.42 -5.10
N PHE A 9 11.25 -12.10 -3.96
CA PHE A 9 10.59 -13.41 -3.81
C PHE A 9 9.05 -13.27 -3.93
N PRO A 10 8.34 -14.29 -4.43
CA PRO A 10 8.84 -15.44 -5.18
C PRO A 10 9.37 -15.01 -6.56
N PHE A 11 10.41 -15.68 -7.06
CA PHE A 11 11.02 -15.34 -8.36
C PHE A 11 10.10 -15.60 -9.54
N THR A 12 9.26 -16.63 -9.42
CA THR A 12 8.11 -16.84 -10.30
C THR A 12 6.92 -16.17 -9.63
N LYS A 13 6.37 -15.13 -10.25
CA LYS A 13 5.18 -14.43 -9.75
C LYS A 13 3.93 -15.19 -10.15
N GLU A 14 3.00 -15.29 -9.21
CA GLU A 14 1.63 -15.70 -9.53
C GLU A 14 1.00 -14.61 -10.39
N ALA A 15 0.29 -15.01 -11.44
CA ALA A 15 -0.40 -14.08 -12.31
C ALA A 15 -1.71 -13.62 -11.66
N SER A 16 -1.94 -12.32 -11.65
CA SER A 16 -3.20 -11.68 -11.24
C SER A 16 -3.74 -10.77 -12.34
N ASP A 17 -4.91 -10.17 -12.12
CA ASP A 17 -5.54 -9.31 -13.12
C ASP A 17 -4.89 -7.90 -13.23
N SER A 18 -4.04 -7.52 -12.27
CA SER A 18 -3.36 -6.21 -12.21
C SER A 18 -2.06 -6.32 -11.41
N ASP A 19 -0.98 -6.61 -12.12
CA ASP A 19 0.40 -6.78 -11.61
C ASP A 19 1.32 -5.68 -12.13
N TRP A 20 2.01 -5.00 -11.21
CA TRP A 20 2.84 -3.82 -11.47
C TRP A 20 4.25 -4.08 -10.92
N PRO A 21 5.14 -4.70 -11.71
CA PRO A 21 6.51 -4.96 -11.30
C PRO A 21 7.34 -3.67 -11.33
N LEU A 22 8.09 -3.43 -10.26
CA LEU A 22 8.97 -2.27 -10.08
C LEU A 22 10.44 -2.69 -10.06
N GLU A 23 11.31 -1.83 -10.57
CA GLU A 23 12.75 -2.06 -10.56
C GLU A 23 13.33 -1.98 -9.15
N ASP A 24 14.46 -2.66 -8.93
CA ASP A 24 15.19 -2.56 -7.68
C ASP A 24 15.59 -1.09 -7.40
N GLY A 25 15.51 -0.67 -6.15
CA GLY A 25 15.83 0.69 -5.75
C GLY A 25 14.79 1.73 -6.13
N THR A 26 13.62 1.34 -6.63
CA THR A 26 12.51 2.29 -6.86
C THR A 26 12.21 3.04 -5.55
N GLY A 27 12.36 4.36 -5.60
CA GLY A 27 12.10 5.27 -4.48
C GLY A 27 10.68 5.85 -4.50
N ASP A 28 10.45 6.80 -3.60
CA ASP A 28 9.11 7.35 -3.32
C ASP A 28 8.38 7.86 -4.56
N ASP A 29 8.96 8.79 -5.32
CA ASP A 29 8.26 9.44 -6.45
C ASP A 29 7.80 8.44 -7.52
N ALA A 30 8.70 7.54 -7.92
CA ALA A 30 8.42 6.53 -8.94
C ALA A 30 7.38 5.51 -8.44
N TYR A 31 7.47 5.09 -7.18
CA TYR A 31 6.49 4.19 -6.58
C TYR A 31 5.10 4.82 -6.52
N LEU A 32 5.01 6.07 -6.04
CA LEU A 32 3.74 6.77 -5.86
C LEU A 32 3.09 7.12 -7.21
N ALA A 33 3.88 7.48 -8.23
CA ALA A 33 3.39 7.65 -9.59
C ALA A 33 2.79 6.34 -10.14
N CYS A 34 3.50 5.22 -10.00
CA CYS A 34 3.01 3.91 -10.41
C CYS A 34 1.72 3.53 -9.65
N LEU A 35 1.66 3.78 -8.33
CA LEU A 35 0.46 3.53 -7.54
C LEU A 35 -0.75 4.33 -8.04
N GLN A 36 -0.55 5.61 -8.39
CA GLN A 36 -1.62 6.45 -8.92
C GLN A 36 -2.19 5.89 -10.23
N GLU A 37 -1.32 5.49 -11.15
CA GLU A 37 -1.71 4.86 -12.42
C GLU A 37 -2.46 3.56 -12.17
N ALA A 38 -1.94 2.71 -11.29
CA ALA A 38 -2.53 1.42 -10.96
C ALA A 38 -3.92 1.55 -10.31
N LEU A 39 -4.09 2.48 -9.37
CA LEU A 39 -5.39 2.77 -8.76
C LEU A 39 -6.40 3.32 -9.78
N SER A 40 -5.94 4.13 -10.73
CA SER A 40 -6.78 4.64 -11.82
C SER A 40 -7.21 3.52 -12.78
N GLU A 41 -6.29 2.62 -13.10
CA GLU A 41 -6.53 1.44 -13.93
C GLU A 41 -7.54 0.48 -13.29
N VAL A 42 -7.36 0.18 -12.00
CA VAL A 42 -8.29 -0.65 -11.21
C VAL A 42 -9.68 -0.02 -11.18
N SER A 43 -9.77 1.31 -11.00
CA SER A 43 -11.06 2.02 -11.00
C SER A 43 -11.84 1.88 -12.30
N ARG A 44 -11.12 1.81 -13.43
CA ARG A 44 -11.74 1.67 -14.76
C ARG A 44 -12.17 0.23 -15.05
N ARG A 45 -11.44 -0.75 -14.53
CA ARG A 45 -11.62 -2.17 -14.86
C ARG A 45 -12.53 -2.91 -13.89
N PHE A 46 -12.55 -2.52 -12.62
CA PHE A 46 -13.22 -3.28 -11.56
C PHE A 46 -14.24 -2.42 -10.84
N ARG A 47 -15.35 -3.05 -10.45
CA ARG A 47 -16.35 -2.49 -9.54
C ARG A 47 -16.32 -3.32 -8.26
N ALA A 48 -15.50 -2.89 -7.30
CA ALA A 48 -15.38 -3.55 -6.02
C ALA A 48 -16.47 -3.07 -5.04
N ASP A 49 -16.92 -3.94 -4.15
CA ASP A 49 -17.81 -3.58 -3.04
C ASP A 49 -17.03 -3.23 -1.77
N TRP A 50 -15.79 -3.70 -1.65
CA TRP A 50 -14.86 -3.45 -0.54
C TRP A 50 -13.42 -3.76 -0.95
N VAL A 51 -12.46 -3.38 -0.12
CA VAL A 51 -11.01 -3.52 -0.38
C VAL A 51 -10.33 -4.27 0.75
N LEU A 52 -9.48 -5.23 0.40
CA LEU A 52 -8.48 -5.80 1.30
C LEU A 52 -7.12 -5.19 0.96
N TYR A 53 -6.55 -4.42 1.89
CA TYR A 53 -5.24 -3.78 1.73
C TYR A 53 -4.19 -4.47 2.59
N ILE A 54 -3.23 -5.15 1.93
CA ILE A 54 -2.08 -5.79 2.58
C ILE A 54 -0.93 -4.77 2.61
N ALA A 55 -0.78 -4.08 3.74
CA ALA A 55 0.19 -3.01 3.92
C ALA A 55 1.57 -3.57 4.31
N GLY A 56 2.35 -4.00 3.32
CA GLY A 56 3.74 -4.43 3.52
C GLY A 56 4.68 -3.27 3.85
N ALA A 57 5.52 -3.44 4.86
CA ALA A 57 6.63 -2.56 5.21
C ALA A 57 7.94 -2.95 4.50
N ASP A 58 7.98 -4.09 3.80
CA ASP A 58 9.12 -4.62 3.05
C ASP A 58 9.49 -3.84 1.79
N VAL A 59 8.79 -2.73 1.51
CA VAL A 59 9.19 -1.76 0.48
C VAL A 59 10.17 -0.70 1.01
N PHE A 60 10.40 -0.68 2.32
CA PHE A 60 11.28 0.28 3.00
C PHE A 60 12.74 0.11 2.57
N ALA A 61 13.45 1.22 2.37
CA ALA A 61 14.86 1.21 1.97
C ALA A 61 15.78 0.48 2.95
N GLY A 62 15.41 0.43 4.24
CA GLY A 62 16.14 -0.31 5.28
C GLY A 62 15.66 -1.76 5.47
N ASP A 63 14.76 -2.25 4.63
CA ASP A 63 14.31 -3.64 4.70
C ASP A 63 15.40 -4.60 4.20
N ARG A 64 15.53 -5.75 4.88
CA ARG A 64 16.58 -6.74 4.55
C ARG A 64 16.19 -7.71 3.43
N LEU A 65 14.90 -7.91 3.19
CA LEU A 65 14.38 -8.85 2.19
C LEU A 65 13.79 -8.13 0.99
N GLY A 66 13.27 -6.93 1.20
CA GLY A 66 12.83 -5.99 0.19
C GLY A 66 13.96 -5.51 -0.73
N ARG A 67 13.58 -5.13 -1.95
CA ARG A 67 14.50 -4.56 -2.95
C ARG A 67 14.10 -3.17 -3.42
N LEU A 68 13.04 -2.60 -2.85
CA LEU A 68 12.62 -1.22 -3.13
C LEU A 68 13.29 -0.27 -2.14
N ALA A 69 13.19 1.04 -2.38
CA ALA A 69 13.91 2.06 -1.62
C ALA A 69 12.98 3.17 -1.10
N LEU A 70 11.78 2.82 -0.63
CA LEU A 70 10.87 3.83 -0.09
C LEU A 70 11.36 4.35 1.27
N SER A 71 11.14 5.63 1.51
CA SER A 71 11.25 6.22 2.84
C SER A 71 10.00 5.88 3.69
N LYS A 72 10.10 6.08 5.01
CA LYS A 72 8.93 5.94 5.90
C LYS A 72 7.81 6.94 5.53
N ASP A 73 8.17 8.09 5.00
CA ASP A 73 7.22 9.11 4.57
C ASP A 73 6.57 8.74 3.24
N GLY A 74 7.33 8.18 2.29
CA GLY A 74 6.81 7.60 1.06
C GLY A 74 5.82 6.47 1.33
N ILE A 75 6.12 5.59 2.29
CA ILE A 75 5.20 4.53 2.74
C ILE A 75 3.92 5.14 3.36
N SER A 76 4.06 6.17 4.18
CA SER A 76 2.91 6.86 4.76
C SER A 76 2.05 7.54 3.69
N MET A 77 2.66 8.07 2.64
CA MET A 77 1.96 8.66 1.50
C MET A 77 1.24 7.59 0.67
N ARG A 78 1.88 6.44 0.41
CA ARG A 78 1.24 5.28 -0.22
C ARG A 78 -0.02 4.89 0.53
N ASP A 79 0.08 4.70 1.85
CA ASP A 79 -1.06 4.29 2.67
C ASP A 79 -2.19 5.33 2.60
N ARG A 80 -1.86 6.63 2.67
CA ARG A 80 -2.83 7.72 2.50
C ARG A 80 -3.51 7.66 1.13
N MET A 81 -2.76 7.49 0.04
CA MET A 81 -3.32 7.41 -1.32
C MET A 81 -4.31 6.26 -1.45
N VAL A 82 -4.02 5.09 -0.87
CA VAL A 82 -4.95 3.95 -0.86
C VAL A 82 -6.20 4.26 -0.05
N PHE A 83 -6.05 4.83 1.16
CA PHE A 83 -7.21 5.15 2.00
C PHE A 83 -8.10 6.25 1.42
N ASP A 84 -7.50 7.30 0.86
CA ASP A 84 -8.22 8.38 0.18
C ASP A 84 -8.96 7.82 -1.06
N TRP A 85 -8.30 6.96 -1.84
CA TRP A 85 -8.92 6.30 -2.98
C TRP A 85 -10.15 5.47 -2.60
N CYS A 86 -10.07 4.70 -1.51
CA CYS A 86 -11.22 3.96 -0.97
C CYS A 86 -12.32 4.91 -0.50
N SER A 87 -11.94 5.95 0.25
CA SER A 87 -12.85 6.94 0.84
C SER A 87 -13.66 7.68 -0.23
N ASP A 88 -13.01 8.14 -1.30
CA ASP A 88 -13.62 8.87 -2.41
C ASP A 88 -14.63 8.01 -3.19
N ARG A 89 -14.52 6.69 -3.09
CA ARG A 89 -15.43 5.72 -3.73
C ARG A 89 -16.45 5.14 -2.76
N GLY A 90 -16.42 5.54 -1.49
CA GLY A 90 -17.28 4.96 -0.46
C GLY A 90 -16.99 3.47 -0.22
N LEU A 91 -15.78 3.00 -0.48
CA LEU A 91 -15.39 1.60 -0.31
C LEU A 91 -14.94 1.33 1.12
N PRO A 92 -15.55 0.36 1.83
CA PRO A 92 -15.00 -0.17 3.07
C PRO A 92 -13.64 -0.79 2.80
N CYS A 93 -12.67 -0.53 3.70
CA CYS A 93 -11.31 -1.04 3.58
C CYS A 93 -10.93 -1.84 4.82
N VAL A 94 -10.55 -3.10 4.61
CA VAL A 94 -9.94 -3.97 5.61
C VAL A 94 -8.43 -3.90 5.43
N VAL A 95 -7.70 -3.59 6.49
CA VAL A 95 -6.23 -3.45 6.46
C VAL A 95 -5.59 -4.61 7.20
N THR A 96 -4.63 -5.26 6.57
CA THR A 96 -3.75 -6.24 7.21
C THR A 96 -2.30 -5.82 7.06
N MET A 97 -1.47 -6.19 8.04
CA MET A 97 -0.03 -6.00 7.94
C MET A 97 0.54 -7.02 6.94
N GLY A 98 1.50 -6.59 6.11
CA GLY A 98 2.26 -7.44 5.21
C GLY A 98 3.67 -7.73 5.74
N GLY A 99 4.63 -7.95 4.83
CA GLY A 99 6.04 -8.12 5.15
C GLY A 99 6.66 -6.91 5.88
N GLY A 100 7.90 -7.05 6.35
CA GLY A 100 8.60 -6.02 7.12
C GLY A 100 9.72 -6.64 7.95
N TYR A 101 10.95 -6.39 7.56
CA TYR A 101 12.15 -7.11 8.00
C TYR A 101 13.35 -6.16 8.20
N ALA A 102 13.07 -4.89 8.50
CA ALA A 102 14.09 -3.90 8.79
C ALA A 102 14.96 -4.30 10.00
N SER A 103 16.20 -3.83 9.99
CA SER A 103 17.15 -4.00 11.09
C SER A 103 17.81 -2.64 11.36
N PRO A 104 17.45 -1.96 12.46
CA PRO A 104 16.67 -2.46 13.61
C PRO A 104 15.18 -2.68 13.32
N ILE A 105 14.55 -3.60 14.06
CA ILE A 105 13.12 -3.94 13.92
C ILE A 105 12.20 -2.76 14.25
N ASP A 106 12.71 -1.79 15.02
CA ASP A 106 11.99 -0.56 15.39
C ASP A 106 11.49 0.21 14.16
N ASP A 107 12.20 0.13 13.03
CA ASP A 107 11.76 0.75 11.78
C ASP A 107 10.49 0.09 11.23
N THR A 108 10.43 -1.24 11.22
CA THR A 108 9.22 -2.00 10.83
C THR A 108 8.06 -1.68 11.76
N ILE A 109 8.31 -1.62 13.08
CA ILE A 109 7.29 -1.28 14.07
C ILE A 109 6.76 0.13 13.83
N GLU A 110 7.64 1.11 13.62
CA GLU A 110 7.26 2.49 13.35
C GLU A 110 6.38 2.59 12.10
N ILE A 111 6.76 1.90 11.02
CA ILE A 111 6.00 1.88 9.76
C ILE A 111 4.58 1.33 10.00
N HIS A 112 4.45 0.14 10.61
CA HIS A 112 3.13 -0.44 10.85
C HIS A 112 2.29 0.40 11.83
N VAL A 113 2.89 1.02 12.84
CA VAL A 113 2.18 1.95 13.74
C VAL A 113 1.67 3.16 12.97
N LYS A 114 2.44 3.72 12.03
CA LYS A 114 1.98 4.82 11.16
C LYS A 114 0.82 4.37 10.28
N THR A 115 0.91 3.19 9.65
CA THR A 115 -0.18 2.61 8.85
C THR A 115 -1.46 2.46 9.68
N ILE A 116 -1.39 1.87 10.89
CA ILE A 116 -2.55 1.66 11.76
C ILE A 116 -3.19 2.99 12.19
N ARG A 117 -2.38 4.01 12.51
CA ARG A 117 -2.87 5.34 12.85
C ARG A 117 -3.61 6.00 11.67
N LEU A 118 -3.06 5.89 10.46
CA LEU A 118 -3.70 6.38 9.23
C LEU A 118 -4.99 5.62 8.94
N ALA A 119 -4.98 4.29 9.06
CA ALA A 119 -6.16 3.45 8.85
C ALA A 119 -7.28 3.79 9.85
N THR A 120 -6.94 4.01 11.13
CA THR A 120 -7.90 4.40 12.17
C THR A 120 -8.55 5.75 11.84
N LYS A 121 -7.75 6.73 11.40
CA LYS A 121 -8.25 8.04 10.96
C LYS A 121 -9.20 7.89 9.76
N ALA A 122 -8.80 7.12 8.75
CA ALA A 122 -9.61 6.87 7.56
C ALA A 122 -10.92 6.16 7.91
N ALA A 123 -10.90 5.18 8.80
CA ALA A 123 -12.09 4.47 9.27
C ALA A 123 -13.08 5.40 9.98
N SER A 124 -12.59 6.29 10.86
CA SER A 124 -13.45 7.29 11.50
C SER A 124 -14.11 8.23 10.49
N GLN A 125 -13.37 8.67 9.47
CA GLN A 125 -13.90 9.54 8.40
C GLN A 125 -14.93 8.82 7.53
N HIS A 126 -14.67 7.56 7.17
CA HIS A 126 -15.60 6.74 6.41
C HIS A 126 -16.91 6.51 7.16
N ARG A 127 -16.83 6.20 8.46
CA ARG A 127 -18.00 6.07 9.33
C ARG A 127 -18.82 7.36 9.39
N ALA A 128 -18.17 8.50 9.60
CA ALA A 128 -18.85 9.80 9.64
C ALA A 128 -19.53 10.15 8.30
N ARG A 129 -18.97 9.72 7.16
CA ARG A 129 -19.61 9.87 5.84
C ARG A 129 -20.87 9.01 5.72
N ILE A 130 -20.84 7.75 6.17
CA ILE A 130 -22.01 6.86 6.13
C ILE A 130 -23.13 7.41 7.02
N GLU A 131 -22.81 7.87 8.23
CA GLU A 131 -23.80 8.41 9.18
C GLU A 131 -24.42 9.74 8.74
N ALA A 132 -23.86 10.41 7.73
CA ALA A 132 -24.36 11.68 7.19
C ALA A 132 -25.44 11.51 6.09
N TYR A 133 -25.73 10.28 5.66
CA TYR A 133 -26.78 9.92 4.70
C TYR A 133 -27.92 9.15 5.38
#